data_AF-A0A147BUC7-F1
#
_entry.id   AF-A0A147BUC7-F1
#
_cell.length_a   1.000
_cell.length_b   1.000
_cell.length_c   1.000
_cell.angle_alpha   90.00
_cell.angle_beta   90.00
_cell.angle_gamma   90.00
#
_symmetry.space_group_name_H-M   'P 1'
#
loop_
_entity.id
_entity.type
_entity.pdbx_description
1 polymer ?
#
loop_
_entity_poly.entity_id
_entity_poly.type
_entity_poly.pdbx_seq_one_letter_code
_entity_poly.pdbx_strand_id
1 'polypeptide(L)'
;EFQLIPEVLFRIPEANIYASTYEKTVPRLCGIQACKIRSGYADLELKTINSGGSQSIKADLQQFYSDTNAISKTQISLQDPYGRWRVLVSNFKNCYVFKKVPKSDDWRPSCEFFVKNNTSPTAGLEECWFVFLAYCGY
;
A
#
# COMPACT_ATOMS: atom_id res chain seq x y z
N GLU A 1 -15.62 3.46 8.29
CA GLU A 1 -14.41 3.13 9.07
C GLU A 1 -13.24 2.99 8.13
N PHE A 2 -12.09 3.55 8.51
CA PHE A 2 -10.84 3.27 7.82
C PHE A 2 -10.41 1.84 8.16
N GLN A 3 -9.98 1.09 7.14
CA GLN A 3 -9.98 -0.36 7.17
C GLN A 3 -8.66 -0.96 7.68
N LEU A 4 -8.75 -2.14 8.30
CA LEU A 4 -7.60 -2.84 8.85
C LEU A 4 -6.73 -3.42 7.74
N ILE A 5 -5.43 -3.07 7.73
CA ILE A 5 -4.46 -3.58 6.74
C ILE A 5 -4.48 -5.12 6.62
N PRO A 6 -4.51 -5.90 7.72
CA PRO A 6 -4.57 -7.36 7.61
C PRO A 6 -5.76 -7.86 6.80
N GLU A 7 -6.93 -7.24 6.94
CA GLU A 7 -8.14 -7.64 6.22
C GLU A 7 -8.04 -7.30 4.73
N VAL A 8 -7.55 -6.09 4.42
CA VAL A 8 -7.33 -5.66 3.03
C VAL A 8 -6.37 -6.60 2.31
N LEU A 9 -5.22 -6.90 2.92
CA LEU A 9 -4.24 -7.82 2.35
C LEU A 9 -4.75 -9.26 2.26
N PHE A 10 -5.63 -9.69 3.17
CA PHE A 10 -6.23 -11.02 3.11
C PHE A 10 -7.22 -11.14 1.95
N ARG A 11 -8.01 -10.09 1.71
CA ARG A 11 -9.00 -10.05 0.62
C ARG A 11 -8.38 -9.77 -0.75
N ILE A 12 -7.29 -8.99 -0.78
CA ILE A 12 -6.54 -8.61 -1.97
C ILE A 12 -5.07 -9.03 -1.75
N PRO A 13 -4.74 -10.33 -1.86
CA PRO A 13 -3.41 -10.85 -1.53
C PRO A 13 -2.37 -10.55 -2.60
N GLU A 14 -2.75 -10.15 -3.80
CA GLU A 14 -1.81 -9.74 -4.84
C GLU A 14 -2.36 -8.51 -5.57
N ALA A 15 -1.57 -7.44 -5.57
CA ALA A 15 -1.93 -6.19 -6.23
C ALA A 15 -0.72 -5.47 -6.81
N ASN A 16 -0.94 -4.75 -7.90
CA ASN A 16 0.04 -3.93 -8.59
C ASN A 16 -0.33 -2.46 -8.46
N ILE A 17 0.66 -1.58 -8.52
CA ILE A 17 0.45 -0.14 -8.46
C ILE A 17 -0.14 0.33 -9.79
N TYR A 18 -1.27 1.03 -9.68
CA TYR A 18 -1.94 1.71 -10.78
C TYR A 18 -1.52 3.18 -10.88
N ALA A 19 -1.37 3.85 -9.73
CA ALA A 19 -0.90 5.23 -9.66
C ALA A 19 -0.09 5.49 -8.37
N SER A 20 0.89 6.38 -8.46
CA SER A 20 1.80 6.73 -7.37
C SER A 20 2.01 8.24 -7.33
N THR A 21 2.05 8.82 -6.13
CA THR A 21 2.55 10.19 -5.90
C THR A 21 3.98 10.20 -5.36
N TYR A 22 4.63 9.03 -5.26
CA TYR A 22 5.98 8.89 -4.72
C TYR A 22 7.05 9.34 -5.72
N GLU A 23 8.08 10.04 -5.23
CA GLU A 23 9.17 10.53 -6.07
C GLU A 23 10.02 9.39 -6.65
N LYS A 24 10.60 9.66 -7.83
CA LYS A 24 11.28 8.66 -8.68
C LYS A 24 12.67 8.23 -8.17
N THR A 25 13.07 8.63 -6.96
CA THR A 25 14.46 8.62 -6.47
C THR A 25 14.89 7.32 -5.77
N VAL A 26 13.96 6.39 -5.53
CA VAL A 26 14.16 5.10 -4.86
C VAL A 26 13.69 3.98 -5.81
N PRO A 27 14.20 2.72 -5.72
CA PRO A 27 13.55 1.59 -6.38
C PRO A 27 12.04 1.64 -6.12
N ARG A 28 11.27 1.77 -7.20
CA ARG A 28 9.84 2.04 -7.05
C ARG A 28 9.15 0.75 -6.70
N LEU A 29 8.38 0.77 -5.61
CA LEU A 29 7.40 -0.26 -5.39
C LEU A 29 6.47 -0.28 -6.62
N CYS A 30 6.15 -1.47 -7.12
CA CYS A 30 5.22 -1.64 -8.24
C CYS A 30 4.17 -2.70 -7.95
N GLY A 31 4.32 -3.47 -6.87
CA GLY A 31 3.34 -4.44 -6.42
C GLY A 31 3.66 -5.02 -5.06
N ILE A 32 2.64 -5.61 -4.45
CA ILE A 32 2.75 -6.33 -3.19
C ILE A 32 2.01 -7.65 -3.35
N GLN A 33 2.58 -8.72 -2.82
CA GLN A 33 1.92 -9.99 -2.65
C GLN A 33 2.01 -10.41 -1.17
N ALA A 34 0.86 -10.67 -0.54
CA ALA A 34 0.77 -11.21 0.79
C ALA A 34 0.88 -12.74 0.75
N CYS A 35 1.95 -13.27 1.31
CA CYS A 35 2.21 -14.71 1.40
C CYS A 35 1.53 -15.31 2.64
N LYS A 36 1.63 -14.62 3.78
CA LYS A 36 1.01 -15.01 5.05
C LYS A 36 0.59 -13.78 5.83
N ILE A 37 -0.53 -13.85 6.54
CA ILE A 37 -1.04 -12.77 7.39
C ILE A 37 -1.39 -13.35 8.76
N ARG A 38 -0.90 -12.71 9.83
CA ARG A 38 -1.17 -13.02 11.22
C ARG A 38 -1.66 -11.76 11.95
N SER A 39 -2.09 -11.91 13.19
CA SER A 39 -2.63 -10.80 14.00
C SER A 39 -1.65 -9.65 14.22
N GLY A 40 -0.33 -9.90 14.18
CA GLY A 40 0.70 -8.89 14.44
C GLY A 40 1.68 -8.62 13.28
N TYR A 41 1.66 -9.43 12.21
CA TYR A 41 2.59 -9.26 11.10
C TYR A 41 2.07 -9.90 9.80
N ALA A 42 2.71 -9.57 8.68
CA ALA A 42 2.55 -10.26 7.41
C ALA A 42 3.91 -10.61 6.80
N ASP A 43 3.95 -11.74 6.09
CA ASP A 43 5.05 -12.08 5.20
C ASP A 43 4.63 -11.64 3.79
N LEU A 44 5.41 -10.75 3.20
CA LEU A 44 5.12 -10.11 1.92
C LEU A 44 6.21 -10.41 0.90
N GLU A 45 5.85 -10.37 -0.37
CA GLU A 45 6.77 -10.19 -1.48
C GLU A 45 6.53 -8.80 -2.07
N LEU A 46 7.55 -7.94 -1.99
CA LEU A 46 7.52 -6.59 -2.52
C LEU A 46 8.10 -6.62 -3.93
N LYS A 47 7.29 -6.25 -4.92
CA LYS A 47 7.72 -6.15 -6.31
C LYS A 47 8.18 -4.72 -6.56
N THR A 48 9.36 -4.58 -7.13
CA THR A 48 10.06 -3.30 -7.27
C THR A 48 10.60 -3.14 -8.68
N ILE A 49 10.75 -1.90 -9.15
CA ILE A 49 11.36 -1.56 -10.43
C ILE A 49 12.48 -0.56 -10.18
N ASN A 50 13.67 -0.88 -10.67
CA ASN A 50 14.80 0.04 -10.73
C ASN A 50 15.26 0.21 -12.20
N SER A 51 16.30 1.02 -12.42
CA SER A 51 16.87 1.24 -13.75
C SER A 51 17.43 -0.03 -14.42
N GLY A 52 17.66 -1.10 -13.64
CA GLY A 52 18.17 -2.39 -14.11
C GLY A 52 17.10 -3.47 -14.34
N GLY A 53 15.83 -3.21 -14.03
CA GLY A 53 14.73 -4.16 -14.25
C GLY A 53 13.79 -4.30 -13.05
N SER A 54 12.91 -5.31 -13.12
CA SER A 54 12.02 -5.69 -12.02
C SER A 54 12.69 -6.66 -11.06
N GLN A 55 12.46 -6.48 -9.77
CA GLN A 55 12.97 -7.35 -8.71
C GLN A 55 11.89 -7.62 -7.68
N SER A 56 11.84 -8.85 -7.18
CA SER A 56 11.01 -9.24 -6.04
C SER A 56 11.86 -9.39 -4.79
N ILE A 57 11.42 -8.74 -3.70
CA ILE A 57 12.07 -8.79 -2.39
C ILE A 57 11.14 -9.52 -1.43
N LYS A 58 11.62 -10.62 -0.84
CA LYS A 58 10.91 -11.29 0.24
C LYS A 58 11.09 -10.47 1.52
N ALA A 59 9.97 -10.03 2.08
CA ALA A 59 9.88 -9.20 3.25
C ALA A 59 9.07 -9.95 4.31
N ASP A 60 9.76 -10.77 5.11
CA ASP A 60 9.14 -11.56 6.18
C ASP A 60 8.90 -10.69 7.42
N LEU A 61 7.92 -11.08 8.26
CA LEU A 61 7.65 -10.46 9.57
C LEU A 61 7.41 -8.93 9.53
N GLN A 62 6.74 -8.44 8.49
CA GLN A 62 6.36 -7.03 8.37
C GLN A 62 5.33 -6.68 9.45
N GLN A 63 5.75 -5.94 10.48
CA GLN A 63 4.96 -5.72 11.68
C GLN A 63 3.78 -4.76 11.42
N PHE A 64 2.64 -5.12 12.02
CA PHE A 64 1.49 -4.21 12.14
C PHE A 64 1.61 -3.38 13.41
N TYR A 65 1.29 -2.09 13.30
CA TYR A 65 1.25 -1.14 14.41
C TYR A 65 -0.14 -0.53 14.50
N SER A 66 -0.57 -0.19 15.71
CA SER A 66 -1.80 0.56 15.94
C SER A 66 -1.44 1.96 16.42
N ASP A 67 -1.93 2.97 15.72
CA ASP A 67 -1.88 4.36 16.11
C ASP A 67 -3.30 4.81 16.45
N THR A 68 -3.57 4.87 17.75
CA THR A 68 -4.90 5.11 18.32
C THR A 68 -5.44 6.50 18.06
N ASN A 69 -4.57 7.45 17.74
CA ASN A 69 -4.91 8.87 17.58
C ASN A 69 -5.33 9.21 16.15
N ALA A 70 -5.21 8.26 15.22
CA ALA A 70 -5.53 8.48 13.83
C ALA A 70 -6.75 7.67 13.39
N ILE A 71 -7.45 8.20 12.39
CA ILE A 71 -8.75 7.64 11.98
C ILE A 71 -8.61 6.22 11.38
N SER A 72 -7.48 5.94 10.70
CA SER A 72 -7.08 4.59 10.24
C SER A 72 -6.05 3.96 11.16
N LYS A 73 -6.43 3.28 12.24
CA LYS A 73 -5.45 2.95 13.30
C LYS A 73 -4.28 2.09 12.82
N THR A 74 -4.49 1.16 11.90
CA THR A 74 -3.46 0.20 11.51
C THR A 74 -2.41 0.80 10.57
N GLN A 75 -1.15 0.49 10.84
CA GLN A 75 0.01 0.75 9.99
C GLN A 75 0.77 -0.54 9.75
N ILE A 76 1.48 -0.65 8.63
CA ILE A 76 2.43 -1.73 8.35
C ILE A 76 3.80 -1.12 8.11
N SER A 77 4.84 -1.67 8.74
CA SER A 77 6.23 -1.30 8.39
C SER A 77 6.70 -2.19 7.27
N LEU A 78 6.90 -1.59 6.10
CA LEU A 78 7.56 -2.23 4.97
C LEU A 78 9.08 -2.14 5.13
N GLN A 79 9.79 -3.13 4.58
CA GLN A 79 11.25 -3.19 4.60
C GLN A 79 11.88 -1.89 4.06
N ASP A 80 13.02 -1.49 4.62
CA ASP A 80 13.76 -0.32 4.15
C ASP A 80 14.04 -0.44 2.64
N PRO A 81 13.84 0.62 1.83
CA PRO A 81 13.62 2.03 2.20
C PRO A 81 12.15 2.49 2.32
N TYR A 82 11.17 1.57 2.26
CA TYR A 82 9.75 1.95 2.08
C TYR A 82 9.09 2.52 3.34
N GLY A 83 9.49 2.09 4.53
CA GLY A 83 9.00 2.64 5.80
C GLY A 83 7.55 2.26 6.14
N ARG A 84 6.86 3.09 6.92
CA ARG A 84 5.51 2.78 7.42
C ARG A 84 4.41 3.27 6.48
N TRP A 85 3.39 2.43 6.30
CA TRP A 85 2.25 2.68 5.41
C TRP A 85 0.93 2.39 6.10
N ARG A 86 -0.15 3.00 5.59
CA ARG A 86 -1.51 2.85 6.10
C ARG A 86 -2.50 2.73 4.97
N VAL A 87 -3.55 1.94 5.15
CA VAL A 87 -4.68 1.95 4.23
C VAL A 87 -5.49 3.22 4.47
N LEU A 88 -5.66 4.00 3.40
CA LEU A 88 -6.57 5.14 3.36
C LEU A 88 -7.99 4.67 3.01
N VAL A 89 -8.11 3.82 1.99
CA VAL A 89 -9.38 3.19 1.58
C VAL A 89 -9.11 1.86 0.88
N SER A 90 -10.06 0.93 0.91
CA SER A 90 -10.15 -0.26 0.06
C SER A 90 -11.62 -0.58 -0.18
N ASN A 91 -11.92 -1.20 -1.31
CA ASN A 91 -13.24 -1.82 -1.51
C ASN A 91 -13.23 -3.33 -1.21
N PHE A 92 -12.13 -3.84 -0.63
CA PHE A 92 -11.89 -5.25 -0.29
C PHE A 92 -12.06 -6.25 -1.45
N LYS A 93 -12.15 -5.77 -2.70
CA LYS A 93 -12.41 -6.61 -3.87
C LYS A 93 -11.36 -6.42 -4.95
N ASN A 94 -11.11 -5.16 -5.30
CA ASN A 94 -10.33 -4.78 -6.47
C ASN A 94 -9.22 -3.78 -6.15
N CYS A 95 -9.33 -2.97 -5.11
CA CYS A 95 -8.38 -1.90 -4.88
C CYS A 95 -8.17 -1.51 -3.43
N TYR A 96 -7.03 -0.88 -3.19
CA TYR A 96 -6.76 -0.13 -1.97
C TYR A 96 -5.76 1.00 -2.21
N VAL A 97 -5.81 2.04 -1.39
CA VAL A 97 -4.87 3.15 -1.40
C VAL A 97 -4.03 3.10 -0.14
N PHE A 98 -2.72 3.00 -0.32
CA PHE A 98 -1.73 3.12 0.74
C PHE A 98 -1.24 4.55 0.84
N LYS A 99 -1.13 5.06 2.06
CA LYS A 99 -0.53 6.35 2.39
C LYS A 99 0.69 6.14 3.26
N LYS A 100 1.81 6.75 2.90
CA LYS A 100 3.04 6.71 3.70
C LYS A 100 2.84 7.49 5.00
N VAL A 101 3.31 6.94 6.10
CA VAL A 101 3.36 7.65 7.38
C VAL A 101 4.64 8.49 7.40
N PRO A 102 4.53 9.83 7.44
CA PRO A 102 5.71 10.70 7.42
C PRO A 102 6.56 10.49 8.68
N LYS A 103 7.89 10.62 8.56
CA LYS A 103 8.82 10.51 9.69
C LYS A 103 9.01 11.86 10.43
N SER A 104 9.02 12.98 9.70
CA SER A 104 8.81 14.38 10.14
C SER A 104 8.92 15.29 8.90
N ASP A 105 8.26 16.45 8.89
CA ASP A 105 8.33 17.53 7.87
C ASP A 105 7.96 17.23 6.39
N ASP A 106 7.54 16.01 6.05
CA ASP A 106 7.00 15.73 4.72
C ASP A 106 5.60 16.36 4.55
N TRP A 107 5.57 17.54 3.92
CA TRP A 107 4.32 18.28 3.66
C TRP A 107 3.44 17.65 2.58
N ARG A 108 4.01 16.81 1.70
CA ARG A 108 3.26 16.14 0.62
C ARG A 108 2.91 14.70 0.99
N PRO A 109 1.61 14.32 0.97
CA PRO A 109 1.22 12.95 1.19
C PRO A 109 1.71 12.06 0.03
N SER A 110 2.60 11.12 0.35
CA SER A 110 2.95 10.03 -0.58
C SER A 110 1.90 8.93 -0.51
N CYS A 111 1.30 8.62 -1.66
CA CYS A 111 0.29 7.58 -1.78
C CYS A 111 0.58 6.64 -2.94
N GLU A 112 0.19 5.39 -2.75
CA GLU A 112 0.26 4.32 -3.73
C GLU A 112 -1.14 3.73 -3.89
N PHE A 113 -1.68 3.82 -5.10
CA PHE A 113 -2.95 3.21 -5.45
C PHE A 113 -2.70 1.83 -6.04
N PHE A 114 -3.11 0.79 -5.31
CA PHE A 114 -3.01 -0.60 -5.70
C PHE A 114 -4.31 -1.13 -6.30
N VAL A 115 -4.17 -1.90 -7.36
CA VAL A 115 -5.24 -2.65 -8.02
C VAL A 115 -4.90 -4.13 -8.00
N LYS A 116 -5.86 -4.96 -7.60
CA LYS A 116 -5.77 -6.41 -7.57
C LYS A 116 -5.28 -6.94 -8.91
N ASN A 117 -4.35 -7.89 -8.87
CA ASN A 117 -3.82 -8.52 -10.08
C ASN A 117 -4.95 -9.10 -10.95
N ASN A 118 -4.80 -9.01 -12.28
CA ASN A 118 -5.81 -9.41 -13.28
C ASN A 118 -7.16 -8.66 -13.23
N THR A 119 -7.22 -7.47 -12.64
CA THR A 119 -8.43 -6.63 -12.66
C THR A 119 -8.37 -5.65 -13.83
N SER A 120 -9.44 -5.56 -14.61
CA SER A 120 -9.57 -4.51 -15.63
C SER A 120 -9.67 -3.14 -14.96
N PRO A 121 -8.93 -2.11 -15.40
CA PRO A 121 -8.93 -0.79 -14.77
C PRO A 121 -10.24 0.00 -14.97
N THR A 122 -11.28 -0.59 -15.56
CA THR A 122 -12.50 0.08 -16.01
C THR A 122 -13.70 -0.05 -15.07
N ALA A 123 -13.68 -0.94 -14.07
CA ALA A 123 -14.85 -1.17 -13.22
C ALA A 123 -14.50 -1.43 -11.75
N GLY A 124 -15.21 -0.77 -10.83
CA GLY A 124 -15.08 -1.03 -9.40
C GLY A 124 -13.80 -0.46 -8.79
N LEU A 125 -13.30 0.66 -9.33
CA LEU A 125 -12.14 1.41 -8.84
C LEU A 125 -12.51 2.83 -8.40
N GLU A 126 -13.77 3.23 -8.55
CA GLU A 126 -14.25 4.60 -8.43
C GLU A 126 -13.98 5.18 -7.04
N GLU A 127 -14.26 4.41 -5.99
CA GLU A 127 -14.02 4.82 -4.60
C GLU A 127 -12.53 5.02 -4.32
N CYS A 128 -11.69 4.05 -4.68
CA CYS A 128 -10.25 4.14 -4.47
C CYS A 128 -9.62 5.27 -5.28
N TRP A 129 -10.06 5.45 -6.53
CA TRP A 129 -9.59 6.51 -7.41
C TRP A 129 -9.99 7.90 -6.89
N PHE A 130 -11.25 8.08 -6.51
CA PHE A 130 -11.74 9.34 -5.97
C PHE A 130 -10.98 9.74 -4.70
N VAL A 131 -10.80 8.81 -3.76
CA VAL A 131 -10.06 9.07 -2.52
C VAL A 131 -8.58 9.34 -2.80
N PHE A 132 -7.95 8.61 -3.72
CA PHE A 132 -6.57 8.87 -4.13
C PHE A 132 -6.41 10.31 -4.64
N LEU A 133 -7.28 10.77 -5.56
CA LEU A 133 -7.24 12.14 -6.06
C LEU A 133 -7.48 13.17 -4.95
N ALA A 134 -8.53 12.99 -4.15
CA ALA A 134 -8.95 13.97 -3.15
C ALA A 134 -7.95 14.15 -2.00
N TYR A 135 -7.25 13.09 -1.58
CA TYR A 135 -6.37 13.13 -0.42
C TYR A 135 -4.89 13.17 -0.74
N CYS A 136 -4.49 12.72 -1.93
CA CYS A 136 -3.08 12.60 -2.29
C CYS A 136 -2.64 13.63 -3.33
N GLY A 137 -3.58 14.29 -4.03
CA GLY A 137 -3.29 15.35 -4.99
C GLY A 137 -2.44 14.84 -6.16
N TYR A 138 -3.08 14.12 -7.08
CA TYR A 138 -2.46 13.70 -8.34
C TYR A 138 -2.45 14.85 -9.35
#